data_AF-A0A8T5R4C5-F1
#
_entry.id   AF-A0A8T5R4C5-F1
#
_cell.length_a   1.000
_cell.length_b   1.000
_cell.length_c   1.000
_cell.angle_alpha   90.00
_cell.angle_beta   90.00
_cell.angle_gamma   90.00
#
_symmetry.space_group_name_H-M   'P 1'
#
loop_
_entity.id
_entity.type
_entity.pdbx_description
1 polymer ?
#
loop_
_entity_poly.entity_id
_entity_poly.type
_entity_poly.pdbx_seq_one_letter_code
_entity_poly.pdbx_strand_id
1 'polypeptide(L)'
;WWFWDNKDIEEATDLQWFDLDGLDVVPRASGRLPGIVQDSFGIDVHDGTLRVAATTGTWGRWWLSEAEREPMMTHLVLLEPDGNILVPTGMVGGIAPGERLWSARFTDTRAYLITFEQIDPLWILDLTDTSAPKILGELEIPGVSTYIHPLSDELLLTIGMGPREDGTGLDRSRLQVSLFDIRDEAKPVRADVLELSPADGWSQSAALHEHKAFTYWDRLGMLAVPMATQRYDPPSEEHGAENNSTPRKMILFHNDAYLRLVKVDPETKRLHLHGDLRQSGLVQEREVRYGSSTIERSYFLGLPEAGTVSVYTMSVLGVTAHDLDTLEEQDHVRFGPPQFERYPHFRIR
;
A
#
# COMPACT_ATOMS: atom_id res chain seq x y z
N TRP A 1 -21.24 -0.80 10.97
CA TRP A 1 -21.72 -2.02 11.63
C TRP A 1 -23.25 -1.99 11.81
N TRP A 2 -24.03 -1.56 10.81
CA TRP A 2 -25.48 -1.29 10.94
C TRP A 2 -26.37 -2.15 10.03
N PHE A 3 -25.83 -3.24 9.46
CA PHE A 3 -26.45 -3.97 8.34
C PHE A 3 -26.53 -5.50 8.55
N TRP A 4 -26.30 -5.96 9.78
CA TRP A 4 -26.37 -7.38 10.14
C TRP A 4 -27.79 -7.93 9.88
N ASP A 5 -27.88 -9.16 9.35
CA ASP A 5 -29.13 -9.88 9.05
C ASP A 5 -30.02 -9.31 7.92
N ASN A 6 -29.52 -8.34 7.15
CA ASN A 6 -30.15 -7.95 5.90
C ASN A 6 -29.54 -8.73 4.73
N LYS A 7 -30.23 -9.80 4.31
CA LYS A 7 -29.79 -10.70 3.24
C LYS A 7 -30.02 -10.13 1.84
N ASP A 8 -30.89 -9.13 1.73
CA ASP A 8 -31.26 -8.49 0.46
C ASP A 8 -30.34 -7.31 0.10
N ILE A 9 -29.25 -7.08 0.85
CA ILE A 9 -28.29 -6.03 0.52
C ILE A 9 -27.51 -6.42 -0.73
N GLU A 10 -27.83 -5.72 -1.81
CA GLU A 10 -26.99 -5.62 -2.99
C GLU A 10 -25.78 -4.72 -2.65
N GLU A 11 -24.59 -5.32 -2.60
CA GLU A 11 -23.35 -4.57 -2.55
C GLU A 11 -23.19 -3.81 -3.87
N ALA A 12 -23.14 -2.49 -3.79
CA ALA A 12 -23.01 -1.62 -4.95
C ALA A 12 -22.28 -0.33 -4.59
N THR A 13 -21.60 0.23 -5.56
CA THR A 13 -20.93 1.51 -5.50
C THR A 13 -21.72 2.54 -6.32
N ASP A 14 -22.15 3.62 -5.66
CA ASP A 14 -22.74 4.76 -6.34
C ASP A 14 -21.62 5.66 -6.88
N LEU A 15 -21.70 5.99 -8.17
CA LEU A 15 -20.71 6.75 -8.91
C LEU A 15 -21.25 8.15 -9.20
N GLN A 16 -20.43 9.16 -8.95
CA GLN A 16 -20.75 10.57 -9.20
C GLN A 16 -19.57 11.20 -9.94
N TRP A 17 -19.78 11.63 -11.18
CA TRP A 17 -18.78 12.30 -12.00
C TRP A 17 -19.06 13.80 -11.99
N PHE A 18 -18.04 14.59 -11.63
CA PHE A 18 -18.07 16.05 -11.71
C PHE A 18 -17.03 16.56 -12.70
N ASP A 19 -17.40 17.53 -13.53
CA ASP A 19 -16.45 18.33 -14.31
C ASP A 19 -15.98 19.51 -13.46
N LEU A 20 -14.70 19.87 -13.63
CA LEU A 20 -14.09 21.02 -12.96
C LEU A 20 -13.88 22.15 -13.98
N ASP A 21 -14.52 23.29 -13.76
CA ASP A 21 -14.30 24.53 -14.51
C ASP A 21 -13.71 25.59 -13.58
N GLY A 22 -12.39 25.64 -13.50
CA GLY A 22 -11.69 26.43 -12.50
C GLY A 22 -11.98 25.95 -11.07
N LEU A 23 -12.77 26.74 -10.32
CA LEU A 23 -13.23 26.38 -8.97
C LEU A 23 -14.68 25.86 -8.95
N ASP A 24 -15.38 25.93 -10.08
CA ASP A 24 -16.75 25.46 -10.19
C ASP A 24 -16.76 23.93 -10.39
N VAL A 25 -17.64 23.26 -9.63
CA VAL A 25 -17.85 21.81 -9.68
C VAL A 25 -19.21 21.56 -10.29
N VAL A 26 -19.24 21.00 -11.50
CA VAL A 26 -20.47 20.79 -12.29
C VAL A 26 -20.78 19.29 -12.37
N PRO A 27 -21.96 18.82 -11.92
CA PRO A 27 -22.35 17.42 -12.07
C PRO A 27 -22.41 17.04 -13.56
N ARG A 28 -21.68 16.00 -13.95
CA ARG A 28 -21.64 15.48 -15.32
C ARG A 28 -22.60 14.32 -15.50
N ALA A 29 -22.40 13.25 -14.72
CA ALA A 29 -23.21 12.05 -14.79
C ALA A 29 -23.15 11.26 -13.48
N SER A 30 -24.13 10.40 -13.28
CA SER A 30 -24.19 9.49 -12.14
C SER A 30 -24.53 8.07 -12.59
N GLY A 31 -24.10 7.08 -11.81
CA GLY A 31 -24.35 5.68 -12.10
C GLY A 31 -24.24 4.84 -10.85
N ARG A 32 -24.54 3.55 -11.01
CA ARG A 32 -24.41 2.58 -9.93
C ARG A 32 -23.85 1.30 -10.51
N LEU A 33 -22.88 0.72 -9.81
CA LEU A 33 -22.18 -0.48 -10.21
C LEU A 33 -22.26 -1.53 -9.10
N PRO A 34 -22.60 -2.79 -9.40
CA PRO A 34 -22.50 -3.86 -8.42
C PRO A 34 -21.07 -4.03 -7.90
N GLY A 35 -20.94 -4.28 -6.60
CA GLY A 35 -19.69 -4.52 -5.91
C GLY A 35 -19.11 -3.30 -5.20
N ILE A 36 -17.97 -3.54 -4.54
CA ILE A 36 -17.24 -2.57 -3.75
C ILE A 36 -15.95 -2.21 -4.50
N VAL A 37 -15.73 -0.92 -4.69
CA VAL A 37 -14.43 -0.38 -5.09
C VAL A 37 -13.51 -0.34 -3.87
N GLN A 38 -12.33 -0.94 -3.99
CA GLN A 38 -11.40 -1.12 -2.87
C GLN A 38 -10.84 0.19 -2.31
N ASP A 39 -10.33 1.06 -3.19
CA ASP A 39 -9.74 2.36 -2.84
C ASP A 39 -9.75 3.33 -4.03
N SER A 40 -9.09 4.47 -3.90
CA SER A 40 -9.02 5.50 -4.95
C SER A 40 -8.34 5.04 -6.25
N PHE A 41 -7.57 3.96 -6.24
CA PHE A 41 -6.94 3.42 -7.44
C PHE A 41 -7.80 2.38 -8.17
N GLY A 42 -8.92 1.97 -7.57
CA GLY A 42 -9.96 1.18 -8.23
C GLY A 42 -10.83 1.99 -9.20
N ILE A 43 -10.65 3.32 -9.28
CA ILE A 43 -11.37 4.20 -10.21
C ILE A 43 -10.38 5.09 -10.95
N ASP A 44 -10.60 5.29 -12.24
CA ASP A 44 -9.88 6.27 -13.06
C ASP A 44 -10.76 6.85 -14.18
N VAL A 45 -10.39 8.02 -14.72
CA VAL A 45 -11.01 8.60 -15.92
C VAL A 45 -9.93 8.82 -17.00
N HIS A 46 -10.14 8.24 -18.18
CA HIS A 46 -9.23 8.39 -19.32
C HIS A 46 -10.03 8.54 -20.62
N ASP A 47 -9.70 9.55 -21.42
CA ASP A 47 -10.34 9.84 -22.72
C ASP A 47 -11.88 9.80 -22.69
N GLY A 48 -12.48 10.38 -21.64
CA GLY A 48 -13.93 10.44 -21.48
C GLY A 48 -14.59 9.15 -20.98
N THR A 49 -13.80 8.11 -20.67
CA THR A 49 -14.25 6.83 -20.13
C THR A 49 -13.92 6.74 -18.64
N LEU A 50 -14.92 6.45 -17.82
CA LEU A 50 -14.75 6.07 -16.41
C LEU A 50 -14.42 4.58 -16.34
N ARG A 51 -13.34 4.24 -15.63
CA ARG A 51 -12.81 2.88 -15.52
C ARG A 51 -12.91 2.46 -14.07
N VAL A 52 -13.61 1.37 -13.79
CA VAL A 52 -13.91 0.94 -12.41
C VAL A 52 -13.57 -0.53 -12.22
N ALA A 53 -12.69 -0.82 -11.28
CA ALA A 53 -12.43 -2.16 -10.78
C ALA A 53 -13.14 -2.34 -9.43
N ALA A 54 -13.96 -3.37 -9.32
CA ALA A 54 -14.72 -3.66 -8.10
C ALA A 54 -14.81 -5.16 -7.83
N THR A 55 -15.19 -5.52 -6.61
CA THR A 55 -15.44 -6.90 -6.21
C THR A 55 -16.88 -7.06 -5.74
N THR A 56 -17.60 -8.05 -6.28
CA THR A 56 -18.88 -8.52 -5.73
C THR A 56 -18.71 -9.73 -4.81
N GLY A 57 -19.72 -9.97 -3.96
CA GLY A 57 -19.97 -11.23 -3.29
C GLY A 57 -20.39 -11.00 -1.84
N THR A 58 -19.94 -11.87 -0.93
CA THR A 58 -20.35 -11.86 0.49
C THR A 58 -19.20 -11.62 1.48
N TRP A 59 -18.17 -10.85 1.12
CA TRP A 59 -17.02 -10.61 2.00
C TRP A 59 -17.43 -9.94 3.30
N GLY A 60 -16.87 -10.40 4.41
CA GLY A 60 -17.19 -9.87 5.74
C GLY A 60 -18.60 -10.21 6.22
N ARG A 61 -19.41 -10.92 5.43
CA ARG A 61 -20.75 -11.41 5.81
C ARG A 61 -20.67 -12.73 6.58
N TRP A 62 -19.90 -12.74 7.67
CA TRP A 62 -19.59 -13.95 8.44
C TRP A 62 -20.81 -14.66 9.04
N TRP A 63 -21.96 -13.97 9.13
CA TRP A 63 -23.23 -14.51 9.64
C TRP A 63 -24.02 -15.30 8.59
N LEU A 64 -23.66 -15.23 7.31
CA LEU A 64 -24.29 -16.06 6.28
C LEU A 64 -23.86 -17.52 6.42
N SER A 65 -24.80 -18.42 6.19
CA SER A 65 -24.50 -19.85 6.07
C SER A 65 -23.69 -20.13 4.81
N GLU A 66 -23.01 -21.27 4.77
CA GLU A 66 -22.19 -21.66 3.61
C GLU A 66 -22.99 -21.71 2.31
N ALA A 67 -24.24 -22.17 2.36
CA ALA A 67 -25.13 -22.21 1.19
C ALA A 67 -25.59 -20.83 0.70
N GLU A 68 -25.47 -19.79 1.53
CA GLU A 68 -25.84 -18.40 1.21
C GLU A 68 -24.64 -17.55 0.78
N ARG A 69 -23.40 -18.06 0.92
CA ARG A 69 -22.20 -17.30 0.55
C ARG A 69 -21.96 -17.40 -0.94
N GLU A 70 -22.01 -16.26 -1.59
CA GLU A 70 -21.50 -16.12 -2.95
C GLU A 70 -19.98 -15.92 -2.92
N PRO A 71 -19.24 -16.59 -3.82
CA PRO A 71 -17.81 -16.41 -3.93
C PRO A 71 -17.47 -14.97 -4.29
N MET A 72 -16.26 -14.55 -3.92
CA MET A 72 -15.72 -13.28 -4.40
C MET A 72 -15.54 -13.32 -5.91
N MET A 73 -15.82 -12.20 -6.54
CA MET A 73 -15.57 -12.03 -7.97
C MET A 73 -15.11 -10.62 -8.23
N THR A 74 -13.96 -10.47 -8.89
CA THR A 74 -13.48 -9.17 -9.35
C THR A 74 -13.93 -8.93 -10.79
N HIS A 75 -14.28 -7.69 -11.08
CA HIS A 75 -14.66 -7.23 -12.41
C HIS A 75 -14.14 -5.82 -12.67
N LEU A 76 -13.87 -5.56 -13.95
CA LEU A 76 -13.57 -4.23 -14.49
C LEU A 76 -14.72 -3.81 -15.40
N VAL A 77 -15.24 -2.61 -15.21
CA VAL A 77 -16.28 -2.02 -16.04
C VAL A 77 -15.82 -0.66 -16.55
N LEU A 78 -16.03 -0.45 -17.84
CA LEU A 78 -15.83 0.82 -18.52
C LEU A 78 -17.20 1.47 -18.70
N LEU A 79 -17.33 2.74 -18.32
CA LEU A 79 -18.56 3.50 -18.40
C LEU A 79 -18.32 4.82 -19.11
N GLU A 80 -19.28 5.23 -19.93
CA GLU A 80 -19.29 6.54 -20.58
C GLU A 80 -20.60 7.28 -20.22
N PRO A 81 -20.59 8.62 -20.18
CA PRO A 81 -21.82 9.39 -20.00
C PRO A 81 -22.75 9.28 -21.23
N ASP A 82 -23.97 8.81 -21.03
CA ASP A 82 -25.11 9.04 -21.92
C ASP A 82 -26.04 10.07 -21.26
N GLY A 83 -25.92 11.32 -21.69
CA GLY A 83 -26.51 12.45 -20.99
C GLY A 83 -25.95 12.58 -19.57
N ASN A 84 -26.81 12.46 -18.56
CA ASN A 84 -26.45 12.54 -17.14
C ASN A 84 -26.36 11.17 -16.45
N ILE A 85 -26.35 10.08 -17.22
CA ILE A 85 -26.28 8.70 -16.73
C ILE A 85 -24.98 8.07 -17.19
N LEU A 86 -24.27 7.40 -16.30
CA LEU A 86 -23.12 6.57 -16.67
C LEU A 86 -23.63 5.22 -17.18
N VAL A 87 -23.35 4.91 -18.43
CA VAL A 87 -23.74 3.65 -19.07
C VAL A 87 -22.52 2.76 -19.29
N PRO A 88 -22.58 1.46 -18.94
CA PRO A 88 -21.49 0.54 -19.24
C PRO A 88 -21.29 0.41 -20.75
N THR A 89 -20.05 0.59 -21.21
CA THR A 89 -19.65 0.39 -22.60
C THR A 89 -18.94 -0.94 -22.80
N GLY A 90 -18.19 -1.40 -21.81
CA GLY A 90 -17.52 -2.70 -21.81
C GLY A 90 -17.25 -3.23 -20.40
N MET A 91 -17.02 -4.54 -20.30
CA MET A 91 -16.79 -5.21 -19.03
C MET A 91 -15.87 -6.43 -19.19
N VAL A 92 -15.00 -6.62 -18.22
CA VAL A 92 -14.32 -7.90 -17.95
C VAL A 92 -14.78 -8.40 -16.59
N GLY A 93 -15.50 -9.51 -16.57
CA GLY A 93 -15.87 -10.22 -15.33
C GLY A 93 -15.06 -11.50 -15.16
N GLY A 94 -15.31 -12.25 -14.09
CA GLY A 94 -14.70 -13.58 -13.93
C GLY A 94 -13.25 -13.55 -13.43
N ILE A 95 -12.75 -12.40 -12.96
CA ILE A 95 -11.35 -12.24 -12.57
C ILE A 95 -11.18 -12.85 -11.18
N ALA A 96 -10.33 -13.87 -11.11
CA ALA A 96 -9.97 -14.62 -9.90
C ALA A 96 -11.17 -15.02 -9.03
N PRO A 97 -12.01 -15.99 -9.47
CA PRO A 97 -13.17 -16.44 -8.70
C PRO A 97 -12.75 -16.99 -7.32
N GLY A 98 -13.38 -16.50 -6.26
CA GLY A 98 -13.02 -16.80 -4.87
C GLY A 98 -12.06 -15.79 -4.24
N GLU A 99 -11.42 -14.96 -5.05
CA GLU A 99 -10.48 -13.93 -4.60
C GLU A 99 -11.08 -12.52 -4.68
N ARG A 100 -10.57 -11.63 -3.83
CA ARG A 100 -10.95 -10.22 -3.83
C ARG A 100 -9.87 -9.35 -4.44
N LEU A 101 -10.26 -8.20 -4.97
CA LEU A 101 -9.34 -7.14 -5.36
C LEU A 101 -8.60 -6.58 -4.14
N TRP A 102 -7.28 -6.47 -4.25
CA TRP A 102 -6.38 -5.91 -3.24
C TRP A 102 -5.71 -4.63 -3.69
N SER A 103 -5.34 -4.54 -4.97
CA SER A 103 -4.81 -3.33 -5.58
C SER A 103 -5.28 -3.23 -7.03
N ALA A 104 -5.55 -2.02 -7.47
CA ALA A 104 -5.79 -1.70 -8.86
C ALA A 104 -4.88 -0.55 -9.29
N ARG A 105 -4.58 -0.48 -10.58
CA ARG A 105 -3.91 0.67 -11.18
C ARG A 105 -4.27 0.76 -12.64
N PHE A 106 -4.50 1.98 -13.11
CA PHE A 106 -4.75 2.27 -14.52
C PHE A 106 -3.62 3.12 -15.10
N THR A 107 -3.28 2.89 -16.36
CA THR A 107 -2.32 3.68 -17.15
C THR A 107 -2.82 3.71 -18.57
N ASP A 108 -2.89 4.86 -19.23
CA ASP A 108 -3.32 5.01 -20.63
C ASP A 108 -4.38 3.98 -21.06
N THR A 109 -4.02 2.95 -21.83
CA THR A 109 -4.93 1.91 -22.33
C THR A 109 -4.93 0.59 -21.54
N ARG A 110 -4.41 0.57 -20.32
CA ARG A 110 -4.22 -0.64 -19.50
C ARG A 110 -4.79 -0.53 -18.09
N ALA A 111 -5.15 -1.68 -17.54
CA ALA A 111 -5.35 -1.87 -16.11
C ALA A 111 -4.50 -3.00 -15.57
N TYR A 112 -4.04 -2.83 -14.33
CA TYR A 112 -3.32 -3.82 -13.55
C TYR A 112 -4.13 -4.09 -12.29
N LEU A 113 -4.53 -5.35 -12.09
CA LEU A 113 -5.31 -5.76 -10.93
C LEU A 113 -4.54 -6.82 -10.18
N ILE A 114 -4.61 -6.74 -8.86
CA ILE A 114 -4.01 -7.70 -7.94
C ILE A 114 -5.14 -8.25 -7.08
N THR A 115 -5.33 -9.55 -7.16
CA THR A 115 -6.31 -10.28 -6.35
C THR A 115 -5.57 -11.19 -5.38
N PHE A 116 -6.22 -11.62 -4.29
CA PHE A 116 -5.55 -12.53 -3.37
C PHE A 116 -6.51 -13.32 -2.48
N GLU A 117 -6.26 -14.63 -2.40
CA GLU A 117 -6.74 -15.52 -1.34
C GLU A 117 -5.55 -16.21 -0.61
N GLN A 118 -4.64 -16.84 -1.36
CA GLN A 118 -3.40 -17.46 -0.85
C GLN A 118 -2.15 -17.14 -1.69
N ILE A 119 -2.35 -16.96 -3.00
CA ILE A 119 -1.37 -16.53 -4.00
C ILE A 119 -1.97 -15.28 -4.68
N ASP A 120 -1.13 -14.35 -5.13
CA ASP A 120 -1.53 -13.11 -5.80
C ASP A 120 -1.30 -13.25 -7.31
N PRO A 121 -2.35 -13.38 -8.13
CA PRO A 121 -2.22 -13.13 -9.54
C PRO A 121 -2.25 -11.62 -9.84
N LEU A 122 -1.15 -11.13 -10.42
CA LEU A 122 -1.13 -9.87 -11.15
C LEU A 122 -1.79 -10.07 -12.51
N TRP A 123 -2.92 -9.40 -12.75
CA TRP A 123 -3.64 -9.38 -14.01
C TRP A 123 -3.30 -8.14 -14.81
N ILE A 124 -3.08 -8.31 -16.12
CA ILE A 124 -2.91 -7.20 -17.07
C ILE A 124 -4.10 -7.21 -18.03
N LEU A 125 -4.77 -6.07 -18.18
CA LEU A 125 -5.94 -5.91 -19.03
C LEU A 125 -5.70 -4.83 -20.09
N ASP A 126 -6.17 -5.10 -21.31
CA ASP A 126 -6.25 -4.16 -22.42
C ASP A 126 -7.61 -3.45 -22.39
N LEU A 127 -7.56 -2.12 -22.40
CA LEU A 127 -8.69 -1.21 -22.37
C LEU A 127 -8.74 -0.31 -23.62
N THR A 128 -7.96 -0.64 -24.66
CA THR A 128 -7.90 0.16 -25.90
C THR A 128 -9.26 0.25 -26.61
N ASP A 129 -9.99 -0.87 -26.67
CA ASP A 129 -11.38 -0.90 -27.13
C ASP A 129 -12.31 -0.88 -25.92
N THR A 130 -12.95 0.26 -25.66
CA THR A 130 -13.82 0.43 -24.49
C THR A 130 -15.04 -0.46 -24.53
N SER A 131 -15.43 -0.96 -25.71
CA SER A 131 -16.56 -1.87 -25.88
C SER A 131 -16.19 -3.35 -25.67
N ALA A 132 -14.91 -3.67 -25.79
CA ALA A 132 -14.39 -5.03 -25.71
C ALA A 132 -13.05 -5.11 -24.94
N PRO A 133 -13.01 -4.66 -23.67
CA PRO A 133 -11.83 -4.84 -22.84
C PRO A 133 -11.55 -6.34 -22.63
N LYS A 134 -10.28 -6.70 -22.43
CA LYS A 134 -9.87 -8.11 -22.32
C LYS A 134 -8.66 -8.30 -21.41
N ILE A 135 -8.51 -9.50 -20.89
CA ILE A 135 -7.30 -9.91 -20.17
C ILE A 135 -6.21 -10.22 -21.19
N LEU A 136 -5.01 -9.67 -20.96
CA LEU A 136 -3.81 -9.93 -21.77
C LEU A 136 -2.99 -11.08 -21.19
N GLY A 137 -2.78 -11.06 -19.88
CA GLY A 137 -2.00 -12.06 -19.18
C GLY A 137 -2.16 -11.99 -17.67
N GLU A 138 -1.62 -13.00 -17.01
CA GLU A 138 -1.63 -13.16 -15.56
C GLU A 138 -0.24 -13.62 -15.09
N LEU A 139 0.12 -13.28 -13.86
CA LEU A 139 1.30 -13.79 -13.18
C LEU A 139 0.98 -14.08 -11.73
N GLU A 140 0.94 -15.36 -11.38
CA GLU A 140 0.83 -15.83 -10.01
C GLU A 140 2.16 -15.66 -9.26
N ILE A 141 2.12 -14.95 -8.12
CA ILE A 141 3.26 -14.78 -7.22
C ILE A 141 2.89 -15.02 -5.75
N PRO A 142 3.79 -15.60 -4.96
CA PRO A 142 3.62 -15.64 -3.51
C PRO A 142 3.68 -14.25 -2.87
N GLY A 143 2.83 -14.05 -1.87
CA GLY A 143 2.61 -12.75 -1.21
C GLY A 143 1.40 -12.02 -1.80
N VAL A 144 1.21 -10.77 -1.41
CA VAL A 144 0.22 -9.86 -1.99
C VAL A 144 0.80 -8.46 -2.11
N SER A 145 0.57 -7.78 -3.23
CA SER A 145 0.86 -6.36 -3.33
C SER A 145 -0.35 -5.51 -2.96
N THR A 146 -0.11 -4.46 -2.18
CA THR A 146 -1.15 -3.53 -1.71
C THR A 146 -1.16 -2.21 -2.47
N TYR A 147 -0.09 -1.91 -3.20
CA TYR A 147 0.02 -0.72 -4.02
C TYR A 147 0.89 -0.99 -5.26
N ILE A 148 0.44 -0.51 -6.41
CA ILE A 148 1.11 -0.64 -7.71
C ILE A 148 1.53 0.76 -8.19
N HIS A 149 2.82 0.91 -8.43
CA HIS A 149 3.44 2.12 -8.96
C HIS A 149 4.01 1.85 -10.37
N PRO A 150 3.39 2.34 -11.44
CA PRO A 150 3.93 2.22 -12.79
C PRO A 150 5.24 3.02 -12.91
N LEU A 151 6.33 2.36 -13.31
CA LEU A 151 7.62 3.02 -13.58
C LEU A 151 7.74 3.45 -15.05
N SER A 152 7.14 2.66 -15.94
CA SER A 152 7.07 2.89 -17.39
C SER A 152 5.99 1.96 -17.97
N ASP A 153 5.82 1.98 -19.29
CA ASP A 153 4.96 1.03 -20.01
C ASP A 153 5.47 -0.42 -19.94
N GLU A 154 6.68 -0.64 -19.43
CA GLU A 154 7.35 -1.94 -19.40
C GLU A 154 7.60 -2.46 -17.99
N LEU A 155 7.44 -1.62 -16.96
CA LEU A 155 7.85 -1.93 -15.60
C LEU A 155 6.85 -1.44 -14.55
N LEU A 156 6.54 -2.31 -13.59
CA LEU A 156 5.76 -1.97 -12.40
C LEU A 156 6.60 -2.19 -11.14
N LEU A 157 6.50 -1.26 -10.20
CA LEU A 157 7.05 -1.38 -8.85
C LEU A 157 5.91 -1.51 -7.86
N THR A 158 5.93 -2.54 -7.02
CA THR A 158 4.88 -2.72 -6.01
C THR A 158 5.48 -2.82 -4.62
N ILE A 159 4.63 -2.51 -3.62
CA ILE A 159 4.91 -2.79 -2.21
C ILE A 159 3.80 -3.68 -1.66
N GLY A 160 4.16 -4.59 -0.77
CA GLY A 160 3.24 -5.60 -0.27
C GLY A 160 3.80 -6.46 0.84
N MET A 161 3.07 -7.53 1.15
CA MET A 161 3.43 -8.53 2.15
C MET A 161 3.85 -9.83 1.48
N GLY A 162 4.94 -10.42 1.93
CA GLY A 162 5.44 -11.71 1.46
C GLY A 162 4.66 -12.90 2.01
N PRO A 163 4.90 -14.10 1.45
CA PRO A 163 4.34 -15.32 1.97
C PRO A 163 4.96 -15.69 3.32
N ARG A 164 4.28 -16.55 4.08
CA ARG A 164 4.90 -17.24 5.21
C ARG A 164 6.05 -18.15 4.76
N GLU A 165 6.93 -18.52 5.69
CA GLU A 165 8.06 -19.42 5.41
C GLU A 165 7.62 -20.79 4.86
N ASP A 166 6.47 -21.28 5.32
CA ASP A 166 5.86 -22.53 4.84
C ASP A 166 5.10 -22.37 3.51
N GLY A 167 5.11 -21.17 2.93
CA GLY A 167 4.41 -20.83 1.69
C GLY A 167 2.89 -20.69 1.83
N THR A 168 2.33 -20.80 3.05
CA THR A 168 0.88 -20.76 3.27
C THR A 168 0.39 -19.36 3.65
N GLY A 169 -0.25 -18.68 2.70
CA GLY A 169 -0.82 -17.35 2.92
C GLY A 169 0.22 -16.28 3.29
N LEU A 170 -0.25 -15.20 3.91
CA LEU A 170 0.56 -14.01 4.15
C LEU A 170 1.25 -14.01 5.51
N ASP A 171 2.49 -13.54 5.51
CA ASP A 171 3.12 -13.01 6.69
C ASP A 171 3.01 -11.48 6.68
N ARG A 172 2.11 -10.94 7.52
CA ARG A 172 1.88 -9.49 7.62
C ARG A 172 3.09 -8.71 8.13
N SER A 173 4.10 -9.41 8.64
CA SER A 173 5.33 -8.82 9.12
C SER A 173 6.46 -8.83 8.08
N ARG A 174 6.30 -9.53 6.95
CA ARG A 174 7.28 -9.60 5.85
C ARG A 174 6.96 -8.59 4.77
N LEU A 175 7.40 -7.35 4.92
CA LEU A 175 7.26 -6.33 3.91
C LEU A 175 8.21 -6.61 2.75
N GLN A 176 7.74 -6.48 1.52
CA GLN A 176 8.58 -6.62 0.33
C GLN A 176 8.23 -5.57 -0.73
N VAL A 177 9.21 -5.26 -1.56
CA VAL A 177 9.04 -4.50 -2.80
C VAL A 177 9.31 -5.45 -3.96
N SER A 178 8.46 -5.45 -4.98
CA SER A 178 8.61 -6.30 -6.16
C SER A 178 8.70 -5.45 -7.42
N LEU A 179 9.60 -5.82 -8.32
CA LEU A 179 9.74 -5.23 -9.64
C LEU A 179 9.23 -6.23 -10.69
N PHE A 180 8.27 -5.82 -11.50
CA PHE A 180 7.68 -6.63 -12.56
C PHE A 180 8.10 -6.09 -13.93
N ASP A 181 8.47 -7.01 -14.81
CA ASP A 181 8.70 -6.77 -16.23
C ASP A 181 7.46 -7.23 -17.01
N ILE A 182 6.78 -6.27 -17.62
CA ILE A 182 5.51 -6.44 -18.32
C ILE A 182 5.65 -6.18 -19.83
N ARG A 183 6.87 -6.24 -20.38
CA ARG A 183 7.11 -6.05 -21.83
C ARG A 183 6.37 -7.06 -22.70
N ASP A 184 6.30 -8.30 -22.24
CA ASP A 184 5.41 -9.32 -22.79
C ASP A 184 4.17 -9.40 -21.88
N GLU A 185 3.13 -8.65 -22.24
CA GLU A 185 1.90 -8.53 -21.44
C GLU A 185 1.17 -9.87 -21.28
N ALA A 186 1.38 -10.81 -22.20
CA ALA A 186 0.81 -12.14 -22.12
C ALA A 186 1.58 -13.04 -21.14
N LYS A 187 2.82 -12.67 -20.80
CA LYS A 187 3.71 -13.42 -19.90
C LYS A 187 4.55 -12.49 -19.03
N PRO A 188 3.91 -11.70 -18.15
CA PRO A 188 4.64 -10.83 -17.24
C PRO A 188 5.50 -11.66 -16.29
N VAL A 189 6.63 -11.11 -15.85
CA VAL A 189 7.55 -11.78 -14.92
C VAL A 189 7.91 -10.88 -13.76
N ARG A 190 8.04 -11.46 -12.56
CA ARG A 190 8.63 -10.76 -11.40
C ARG A 190 10.14 -10.76 -11.56
N ALA A 191 10.68 -9.64 -12.03
CA ALA A 191 12.10 -9.49 -12.35
C ALA A 191 12.99 -9.50 -11.10
N ASP A 192 12.52 -8.86 -10.02
CA ASP A 192 13.22 -8.89 -8.73
C ASP A 192 12.25 -8.72 -7.56
N VAL A 193 12.68 -9.15 -6.39
CA VAL A 193 11.96 -8.96 -5.12
C VAL A 193 12.95 -8.67 -4.01
N LEU A 194 12.69 -7.62 -3.24
CA LEU A 194 13.49 -7.23 -2.10
C LEU A 194 12.65 -7.26 -0.83
N GLU A 195 13.01 -8.14 0.09
CA GLU A 195 12.44 -8.16 1.43
C GLU A 195 12.98 -6.98 2.25
N LEU A 196 12.07 -6.19 2.80
CA LEU A 196 12.36 -5.02 3.61
C LEU A 196 12.27 -5.31 5.12
N SER A 197 11.84 -6.49 5.52
CA SER A 197 11.73 -6.82 6.95
C SER A 197 13.07 -7.18 7.58
N PRO A 198 13.25 -6.95 8.89
CA PRO A 198 14.31 -7.60 9.64
C PRO A 198 14.00 -9.10 9.81
N ALA A 199 15.04 -9.94 9.85
CA ALA A 199 14.88 -11.40 9.97
C ALA A 199 14.17 -11.83 11.27
N ASP A 200 14.48 -11.18 12.39
CA ASP A 200 14.01 -11.58 13.73
C ASP A 200 13.06 -10.55 14.35
N GLY A 201 12.04 -10.10 13.60
CA GLY A 201 11.11 -9.11 14.13
C GLY A 201 9.87 -8.84 13.28
N TRP A 202 8.97 -8.07 13.87
CA TRP A 202 7.77 -7.59 13.20
C TRP A 202 8.10 -6.32 12.44
N SER A 203 7.56 -6.16 11.23
CA SER A 203 7.63 -4.89 10.50
C SER A 203 6.25 -4.43 10.07
N GLN A 204 6.11 -3.12 9.92
CA GLN A 204 4.97 -2.45 9.30
C GLN A 204 5.46 -1.23 8.52
N SER A 205 4.66 -0.79 7.55
CA SER A 205 4.90 0.43 6.79
C SER A 205 3.58 1.16 6.53
N ALA A 206 3.62 2.49 6.60
CA ALA A 206 2.52 3.33 6.13
C ALA A 206 2.29 3.15 4.61
N ALA A 207 3.34 2.84 3.84
CA ALA A 207 3.25 2.65 2.39
C ALA A 207 2.39 1.45 1.96
N LEU A 208 2.01 0.56 2.89
CA LEU A 208 1.07 -0.54 2.63
C LEU A 208 -0.39 -0.08 2.48
N HIS A 209 -0.74 1.11 2.97
CA HIS A 209 -2.13 1.59 2.99
C HIS A 209 -2.28 3.09 2.68
N GLU A 210 -1.17 3.81 2.58
CA GLU A 210 -1.12 5.23 2.21
C GLU A 210 -0.07 5.41 1.11
N HIS A 211 -0.53 5.61 -0.12
CA HIS A 211 0.34 5.78 -1.29
C HIS A 211 1.26 6.99 -1.16
N LYS A 212 0.88 8.04 -0.40
CA LYS A 212 1.75 9.21 -0.17
C LYS A 212 2.96 8.90 0.71
N ALA A 213 2.97 7.76 1.39
CA ALA A 213 4.12 7.27 2.13
C ALA A 213 5.09 6.48 1.21
N PHE A 214 4.65 6.04 0.03
CA PHE A 214 5.50 5.46 -1.00
C PHE A 214 6.09 6.59 -1.85
N THR A 215 7.33 6.99 -1.56
CA THR A 215 7.97 8.11 -2.29
C THR A 215 9.02 7.57 -3.24
N TYR A 216 8.72 7.57 -4.53
CA TYR A 216 9.67 7.21 -5.58
C TYR A 216 10.13 8.47 -6.33
N TRP A 217 11.44 8.63 -6.50
CA TRP A 217 12.03 9.65 -7.35
C TRP A 217 12.75 9.00 -8.54
N ASP A 218 12.07 9.05 -9.68
CA ASP A 218 12.49 8.49 -10.97
C ASP A 218 13.87 8.97 -11.42
N ARG A 219 14.19 10.26 -11.30
CA ARG A 219 15.47 10.84 -11.72
C ARG A 219 16.67 10.19 -11.02
N LEU A 220 16.46 9.69 -9.81
CA LEU A 220 17.47 8.97 -9.05
C LEU A 220 17.24 7.46 -9.01
N GLY A 221 16.12 6.96 -9.54
CA GLY A 221 15.68 5.59 -9.32
C GLY A 221 15.66 5.23 -7.84
N MET A 222 15.19 6.13 -6.97
CA MET A 222 15.28 5.97 -5.52
C MET A 222 13.88 5.88 -4.91
N LEU A 223 13.59 4.77 -4.23
CA LEU A 223 12.37 4.57 -3.45
C LEU A 223 12.69 4.78 -1.97
N ALA A 224 11.85 5.56 -1.29
CA ALA A 224 11.85 5.70 0.16
C ALA A 224 10.58 5.05 0.75
N VAL A 225 10.78 4.15 1.72
CA VAL A 225 9.73 3.41 2.40
C VAL A 225 9.85 3.63 3.92
N PRO A 226 8.83 4.19 4.59
CA PRO A 226 8.85 4.30 6.04
C PRO A 226 8.69 2.92 6.68
N MET A 227 9.56 2.60 7.63
CA MET A 227 9.57 1.34 8.35
C MET A 227 9.32 1.58 9.83
N ALA A 228 8.45 0.76 10.41
CA ALA A 228 8.30 0.61 11.85
C ALA A 228 8.52 -0.86 12.19
N THR A 229 9.53 -1.16 13.00
CA THR A 229 9.90 -2.53 13.36
C THR A 229 9.89 -2.75 14.86
N GLN A 230 9.62 -3.99 15.26
CA GLN A 230 9.72 -4.44 16.65
C GLN A 230 10.53 -5.73 16.69
N ARG A 231 11.62 -5.74 17.45
CA ARG A 231 12.47 -6.91 17.65
C ARG A 231 12.36 -7.38 19.10
N TYR A 232 12.45 -8.70 19.28
CA TYR A 232 12.45 -9.31 20.60
C TYR A 232 13.88 -9.34 21.14
N ASP A 233 14.07 -8.83 22.35
CA ASP A 233 15.33 -8.97 23.05
C ASP A 233 15.26 -10.20 23.96
N PRO A 234 16.04 -11.26 23.65
CA PRO A 234 16.13 -12.38 24.56
C PRO A 234 16.70 -11.86 25.90
N PRO A 235 16.12 -12.29 27.03
CA PRO A 235 16.62 -11.87 28.33
C PRO A 235 18.09 -12.27 28.46
N SER A 236 18.97 -11.29 28.68
CA SER A 236 20.36 -11.55 28.99
C SER A 236 20.47 -12.21 30.37
N GLU A 237 21.33 -13.23 30.51
CA GLU A 237 21.57 -13.91 31.79
C GLU A 237 22.22 -12.99 32.86
N GLU A 238 22.59 -11.76 32.51
CA GLU A 238 23.47 -10.91 33.32
C GLU A 238 22.79 -10.02 34.36
N HIS A 239 21.46 -9.93 34.41
CA HIS A 239 20.80 -9.24 35.53
C HIS A 239 20.46 -10.24 36.65
N GLY A 240 21.52 -10.79 37.24
CA GLY A 240 21.45 -11.45 38.54
C GLY A 240 21.01 -10.42 39.59
N ALA A 241 19.72 -10.38 39.88
CA ALA A 241 19.20 -9.63 41.01
C ALA A 241 19.77 -10.25 42.30
N GLU A 242 20.73 -9.56 42.92
CA GLU A 242 20.98 -9.70 44.36
C GLU A 242 19.72 -9.20 45.09
N ASN A 243 18.70 -10.05 45.19
CA ASN A 243 17.71 -10.12 46.26
C ASN A 243 16.64 -11.16 45.91
N ASN A 244 16.21 -11.88 46.95
CA ASN A 244 15.39 -13.10 46.98
C ASN A 244 13.95 -13.00 46.42
N SER A 245 13.73 -12.27 45.33
CA SER A 245 12.47 -12.23 44.58
C SER A 245 12.65 -12.95 43.25
N THR A 246 11.77 -13.89 42.94
CA THR A 246 11.75 -14.61 41.65
C THR A 246 11.96 -13.64 40.49
N PRO A 247 12.98 -13.84 39.63
CA PRO A 247 13.23 -12.93 38.51
C PRO A 247 12.02 -12.95 37.60
N ARG A 248 11.27 -11.85 37.56
CA ARG A 248 10.30 -11.62 36.49
C ARG A 248 11.14 -11.44 35.22
N LYS A 249 11.19 -12.46 34.35
CA LYS A 249 11.69 -12.30 32.98
C LYS A 249 10.83 -11.23 32.32
N MET A 250 11.32 -10.00 32.28
CA MET A 250 10.67 -8.91 31.58
C MET A 250 11.01 -9.08 30.12
N ILE A 251 10.00 -9.40 29.30
CA ILE A 251 10.16 -9.39 27.85
C ILE A 251 10.38 -7.93 27.45
N LEU A 252 11.55 -7.66 26.89
CA LEU A 252 11.90 -6.37 26.32
C LEU A 252 11.73 -6.43 24.81
N PHE A 253 11.19 -5.35 24.25
CA PHE A 253 11.05 -5.17 22.81
C PHE A 253 11.79 -3.90 22.42
N HIS A 254 12.68 -4.00 21.43
CA HIS A 254 13.25 -2.83 20.76
C HIS A 254 12.37 -2.43 19.58
N ASN A 255 11.79 -1.23 19.66
CA ASN A 255 11.02 -0.65 18.57
C ASN A 255 11.90 0.36 17.82
N ASP A 256 11.91 0.25 16.50
CA ASP A 256 12.71 1.08 15.60
C ASP A 256 11.82 1.71 14.54
N ALA A 257 12.01 2.99 14.26
CA ALA A 257 11.38 3.67 13.13
C ALA A 257 12.44 4.38 12.28
N TYR A 258 12.41 4.13 10.98
CA TYR A 258 13.41 4.64 10.03
C TYR A 258 12.84 4.68 8.62
N LEU A 259 13.45 5.49 7.75
CA LEU A 259 13.13 5.52 6.33
C LEU A 259 14.12 4.58 5.61
N ARG A 260 13.62 3.53 5.00
CA ARG A 260 14.42 2.60 4.19
C ARG A 260 14.50 3.10 2.76
N LEU A 261 15.71 3.21 2.23
CA LEU A 261 16.00 3.64 0.87
C LEU A 261 16.33 2.42 0.01
N VAL A 262 15.68 2.31 -1.14
CA VAL A 262 15.85 1.24 -2.12
C VAL A 262 16.19 1.85 -3.47
N LYS A 263 17.34 1.49 -4.03
CA LYS A 263 17.70 1.79 -5.40
C LYS A 263 16.96 0.84 -6.32
N VAL A 264 16.23 1.41 -7.28
CA VAL A 264 15.53 0.71 -8.35
C VAL A 264 16.31 1.00 -9.63
N ASP A 265 16.83 -0.04 -10.26
CA ASP A 265 17.51 0.04 -11.56
C ASP A 265 16.59 -0.53 -12.65
N PRO A 266 15.93 0.32 -13.46
CA PRO A 266 15.06 -0.13 -14.55
C PRO A 266 15.79 -0.87 -15.68
N GLU A 267 17.08 -0.57 -15.90
CA GLU A 267 17.84 -1.15 -17.00
C GLU A 267 18.25 -2.59 -16.70
N THR A 268 18.81 -2.81 -15.50
CA THR A 268 19.21 -4.14 -15.05
C THR A 268 18.08 -4.91 -14.38
N LYS A 269 16.96 -4.22 -14.08
CA LYS A 269 15.77 -4.74 -13.39
C LYS A 269 16.11 -5.32 -12.03
N ARG A 270 16.87 -4.56 -11.25
CA ARG A 270 17.33 -4.94 -9.93
C ARG A 270 16.89 -3.97 -8.86
N LEU A 271 16.62 -4.52 -7.68
CA LEU A 271 16.36 -3.81 -6.46
C LEU A 271 17.55 -3.96 -5.52
N HIS A 272 18.08 -2.85 -5.03
CA HIS A 272 19.19 -2.84 -4.09
C HIS A 272 18.84 -2.01 -2.86
N LEU A 273 19.13 -2.54 -1.68
CA LEU A 273 19.07 -1.74 -0.46
C LEU A 273 20.15 -0.66 -0.54
N HIS A 274 19.75 0.61 -0.45
CA HIS A 274 20.67 1.75 -0.43
C HIS A 274 21.10 2.10 0.99
N GLY A 275 20.16 2.13 1.93
CA GLY A 275 20.44 2.40 3.33
C GLY A 275 19.20 2.75 4.14
N ASP A 276 19.39 3.04 5.42
CA ASP A 276 18.33 3.40 6.36
C ASP A 276 18.61 4.76 6.99
N LEU A 277 17.64 5.67 6.96
CA LEU A 277 17.70 6.97 7.62
C LEU A 277 16.93 6.92 8.95
N ARG A 278 17.63 7.16 10.05
CA ARG A 278 17.04 7.16 11.40
C ARG A 278 16.80 8.59 11.87
N GLN A 279 15.67 8.83 12.54
CA GLN A 279 15.34 10.12 13.15
C GLN A 279 16.02 10.28 14.52
N SER A 280 17.32 10.02 14.61
CA SER A 280 18.09 9.99 15.87
C SER A 280 18.07 11.34 16.59
N GLY A 281 17.99 12.46 15.87
CA GLY A 281 17.80 13.79 16.47
C GLY A 281 16.44 14.00 17.14
N LEU A 282 15.40 13.22 16.77
CA LEU A 282 14.03 13.38 17.30
C LEU A 282 13.68 12.34 18.36
N VAL A 283 14.21 11.12 18.23
CA VAL A 283 13.82 9.95 19.03
C VAL A 283 14.96 9.52 19.95
N GLN A 284 14.74 9.55 21.26
CA GLN A 284 15.65 8.92 22.23
C GLN A 284 15.20 7.46 22.48
N GLU A 285 16.15 6.52 22.64
CA GLU A 285 15.94 5.05 22.70
C GLU A 285 14.83 4.56 23.66
N ARG A 286 14.39 5.38 24.63
CA ARG A 286 13.35 5.03 25.61
C ARG A 286 11.94 5.55 25.28
N GLU A 287 11.75 6.29 24.18
CA GLU A 287 10.46 6.92 23.85
C GLU A 287 9.64 6.17 22.76
N VAL A 288 10.21 5.16 22.10
CA VAL A 288 9.51 4.45 21.01
C VAL A 288 8.67 3.29 21.56
N ARG A 289 7.35 3.49 21.65
CA ARG A 289 6.38 2.38 21.63
C ARG A 289 6.14 1.91 20.19
N TYR A 290 5.80 0.64 20.03
CA TYR A 290 5.29 0.13 18.76
C TYR A 290 4.14 1.01 18.26
N GLY A 291 4.26 1.52 17.04
CA GLY A 291 3.29 2.46 16.43
C GLY A 291 3.40 3.93 16.87
N SER A 292 4.36 4.33 17.70
CA SER A 292 4.46 5.72 18.22
C SER A 292 5.38 6.67 17.47
N SER A 293 6.20 6.17 16.54
CA SER A 293 6.91 7.01 15.57
C SER A 293 6.69 6.44 14.18
N THR A 294 5.62 6.90 13.53
CA THR A 294 5.31 6.57 12.15
C THR A 294 5.86 7.71 11.30
N ILE A 295 6.96 7.48 10.60
CA ILE A 295 7.34 8.37 9.51
C ILE A 295 6.16 8.36 8.53
N GLU A 296 5.55 9.52 8.31
CA GLU A 296 4.33 9.64 7.51
C GLU A 296 4.66 10.02 6.08
N ARG A 297 5.69 10.85 5.89
CA ARG A 297 6.08 11.40 4.59
C ARG A 297 7.58 11.44 4.45
N SER A 298 8.03 11.32 3.21
CA SER A 298 9.40 11.61 2.82
C SER A 298 9.40 12.50 1.58
N TYR A 299 10.46 13.27 1.42
CA TYR A 299 10.62 14.13 0.25
C TYR A 299 12.10 14.23 -0.11
N PHE A 300 12.42 14.11 -1.40
CA PHE A 300 13.77 14.32 -1.89
C PHE A 300 13.90 15.75 -2.41
N LEU A 301 14.94 16.46 -1.97
CA LEU A 301 15.22 17.83 -2.39
C LEU A 301 16.67 17.98 -2.81
N GLY A 302 16.89 18.57 -3.97
CA GLY A 302 18.22 18.85 -4.50
C GLY A 302 18.25 18.67 -6.01
N LEU A 303 19.39 19.01 -6.59
CA LEU A 303 19.67 18.71 -7.99
C LEU A 303 20.89 17.78 -8.02
N PRO A 304 20.73 16.51 -8.42
CA PRO A 304 21.82 15.54 -8.55
C PRO A 304 23.03 16.09 -9.32
N GLU A 305 22.79 16.94 -10.33
CA GLU A 305 23.85 17.54 -11.15
C GLU A 305 24.57 18.74 -10.50
N ALA A 306 23.97 19.34 -9.46
CA ALA A 306 24.47 20.55 -8.81
C ALA A 306 25.07 20.30 -7.42
N GLY A 307 25.11 19.05 -6.96
CA GLY A 307 25.68 18.67 -5.67
C GLY A 307 24.80 17.70 -4.89
N THR A 308 24.80 17.86 -3.57
CA THR A 308 24.14 16.97 -2.61
C THR A 308 22.63 16.95 -2.76
N VAL A 309 22.04 15.75 -2.66
CA VAL A 309 20.60 15.55 -2.50
C VAL A 309 20.31 15.30 -1.02
N SER A 310 19.34 16.02 -0.47
CA SER A 310 18.86 15.79 0.88
C SER A 310 17.53 15.04 0.87
N VAL A 311 17.38 14.09 1.78
CA VAL A 311 16.14 13.36 2.04
C VAL A 311 15.51 13.90 3.31
N TYR A 312 14.32 14.44 3.18
CA TYR A 312 13.52 14.93 4.30
C TYR A 312 12.59 13.81 4.77
N THR A 313 12.58 13.58 6.08
CA THR A 313 11.71 12.60 6.73
C THR A 313 10.80 13.32 7.71
N MET A 314 9.49 13.15 7.58
CA MET A 314 8.48 13.85 8.38
C MET A 314 7.70 12.86 9.24
N SER A 315 7.59 13.16 10.53
CA SER A 315 6.78 12.42 11.49
C SER A 315 6.07 13.38 12.45
N VAL A 316 5.20 12.85 13.31
CA VAL A 316 4.54 13.63 14.37
C VAL A 316 5.51 14.29 15.35
N LEU A 317 6.76 13.83 15.40
CA LEU A 317 7.81 14.36 16.29
C LEU A 317 8.59 15.52 15.66
N GLY A 318 8.53 15.69 14.34
CA GLY A 318 9.37 16.66 13.66
C GLY A 318 9.72 16.28 12.22
N VAL A 319 10.68 17.02 11.70
CA VAL A 319 11.30 16.80 10.39
C VAL A 319 12.79 16.63 10.58
N THR A 320 13.38 15.64 9.93
CA THR A 320 14.84 15.50 9.80
C THR A 320 15.24 15.63 8.35
N ALA A 321 16.44 16.16 8.09
CA ALA A 321 17.07 16.19 6.78
C ALA A 321 18.35 15.36 6.82
N HIS A 322 18.53 14.49 5.83
CA HIS A 322 19.69 13.62 5.72
C HIS A 322 20.34 13.78 4.36
N ASP A 323 21.66 13.63 4.30
CA ASP A 323 22.39 13.49 3.04
C ASP A 323 22.06 12.15 2.38
N LEU A 324 21.74 12.11 1.09
CA LEU A 324 21.37 10.86 0.41
C LEU A 324 22.56 9.90 0.24
N ASP A 325 23.78 10.42 0.06
CA ASP A 325 24.96 9.62 -0.24
C ASP A 325 25.65 9.15 1.04
N THR A 326 25.81 10.05 2.02
CA THR A 326 26.44 9.69 3.30
C THR A 326 25.45 9.12 4.32
N LEU A 327 24.14 9.34 4.12
CA LEU A 327 23.06 8.99 5.04
C LEU A 327 23.11 9.73 6.39
N GLU A 328 24.04 10.68 6.54
CA GLU A 328 24.22 11.44 7.77
C GLU A 328 23.10 12.48 7.94
N GLU A 329 22.62 12.64 9.18
CA GLU A 329 21.66 13.70 9.51
C GLU A 329 22.35 15.06 9.40
N GLN A 330 21.80 15.93 8.55
CA GLN A 330 22.31 17.28 8.30
C GLN A 330 21.66 18.30 9.25
N ASP A 331 20.35 18.16 9.51
CA ASP A 331 19.59 19.05 10.39
C ASP A 331 18.26 18.39 10.85
N HIS A 332 17.64 18.94 11.89
CA HIS A 332 16.30 18.53 12.32
C HIS A 332 15.52 19.67 13.01
N VAL A 333 14.20 19.60 12.89
CA VAL A 333 13.25 20.44 13.62
C VAL A 333 12.33 19.54 14.42
N ARG A 334 12.38 19.67 15.75
CA ARG A 334 11.46 18.96 16.66
C ARG A 334 10.16 19.72 16.80
N PHE A 335 9.04 19.04 16.59
CA PHE A 335 7.73 19.56 16.96
C PHE A 335 7.56 19.44 18.48
N GLY A 336 6.95 20.44 19.10
CA GLY A 336 6.61 20.38 20.53
C GLY A 336 5.75 19.14 20.83
N PRO A 337 5.73 18.66 22.08
CA PRO A 337 4.90 17.51 22.42
C PRO A 337 3.47 17.79 21.95
N PRO A 338 2.80 16.82 21.29
CA PRO A 338 1.42 17.01 20.87
C PRO A 338 0.63 17.48 22.09
N GLN A 339 0.05 18.68 22.00
CA GLN A 339 -0.88 19.15 23.02
C GLN A 339 -2.13 18.30 22.86
N PHE A 340 -2.15 17.13 23.50
CA PHE A 340 -3.39 16.43 23.74
C PHE A 340 -4.19 17.33 24.68
N GLU A 341 -5.12 18.10 24.13
CA GLU A 341 -6.22 18.61 24.94
C GLU A 341 -6.80 17.41 25.66
N ARG A 342 -6.60 17.35 26.98
CA ARG A 342 -7.23 16.34 27.81
C ARG A 342 -8.72 16.53 27.63
N TYR A 343 -9.36 15.68 26.83
CA TYR A 343 -10.81 15.57 26.83
C TYR A 343 -11.23 15.39 28.29
N PRO A 344 -11.99 16.33 28.88
CA PRO A 344 -12.45 16.15 30.23
C PRO A 344 -13.28 14.88 30.24
N HIS A 345 -12.85 13.88 31.03
CA HIS A 345 -13.65 12.70 31.27
C HIS A 345 -15.01 13.16 31.76
N PHE A 346 -16.04 13.07 30.92
CA PHE A 346 -17.42 13.15 31.37
C PHE A 346 -17.63 11.94 32.28
N ARG A 347 -17.49 12.15 33.59
CA ARG A 347 -18.08 11.25 34.58
C ARG A 347 -19.58 11.35 34.40
N ILE A 348 -20.16 10.37 33.71
CA ILE A 348 -21.58 10.09 33.79
C ILE A 348 -21.84 9.76 35.27
N ARG A 349 -22.61 10.61 35.95
CA ARG A 349 -23.11 10.38 37.31
C ARG A 349 -24.39 9.59 37.27
#